data_AF-A0AAV3ZSF9-F1
#
_entry.id   AF-A0AAV3ZSF9-F1
#
_cell.length_a   1.000
_cell.length_b   1.000
_cell.length_c   1.000
_cell.angle_alpha   90.00
_cell.angle_beta   90.00
_cell.angle_gamma   90.00
#
_symmetry.space_group_name_H-M   'P 1'
#
loop_
_entity.id
_entity.type
_entity.pdbx_description
1 polymer ?
#
loop_
_entity_poly.entity_id
_entity_poly.type
_entity_poly.pdbx_seq_one_letter_code
_entity_poly.pdbx_strand_id
1 'polypeptide(L)'
;MVSLRISESLPTLTDQNTLEVTSFCPRNMIAQVLLAALVLGLAAAQQTFVFHTNGTGGVECGKYHRCSTNATCENIKGTHMCECPHWLEGNAKIFCLPHPDHKVWIQSDPHMKNFHNEFASLRSPCRYKVLYLYITDPEKDLIAEVELFGENFLFTGGDYFLTNLTLSTRIFYGTEFMRQAMGFEGNVMKDVDGEGYSYLLVAKSVEMEFSDESDSESKSDIVPEESPLLLYTMDVEEDVLDNLLTVKIYGLGISIYFRPPSKGEGLNNLQLPLVPGAVFSIDDTHMKKVNIEKSQYNLAAWPQGPSLADLAKSLKVSKPVYIQYLMLNNSLPIIPVLDPEPICHEIDTSFQEKCNSTEIQLYMLKTCPSIYADKTFLECLTEKNTEEEYVSAQREFFLDCELSLCLKDAKACEEMKKDMPIRTKCPLPKKIEELDCSSLG
;
A
#
# COMPACT_ATOMS: atom_id res chain seq x y z
N MET A 1 0.24 31.07 -2.69
CA MET A 1 -0.24 30.23 -3.81
C MET A 1 0.65 30.48 -5.00
N VAL A 2 1.65 29.63 -5.22
CA VAL A 2 2.50 29.67 -6.40
C VAL A 2 2.00 28.57 -7.31
N SER A 3 1.28 28.95 -8.36
CA SER A 3 0.95 28.07 -9.49
C SER A 3 2.15 28.10 -10.42
N LEU A 4 2.88 26.99 -10.51
CA LEU A 4 3.99 26.84 -11.45
C LEU A 4 3.42 26.58 -12.85
N ARG A 5 3.34 27.65 -13.66
CA ARG A 5 3.23 27.54 -15.12
C ARG A 5 4.64 27.47 -15.70
N ILE A 6 4.99 26.34 -16.29
CA ILE A 6 6.24 26.16 -17.03
C ILE A 6 6.09 26.88 -18.38
N SER A 7 6.85 27.96 -18.59
CA SER A 7 7.04 28.58 -19.89
C SER A 7 8.26 27.95 -20.56
N GLU A 8 8.05 27.25 -21.66
CA GLU A 8 9.14 26.75 -22.51
C GLU A 8 9.72 27.90 -23.34
N SER A 9 11.00 28.22 -23.12
CA SER A 9 11.81 29.02 -24.04
C SER A 9 12.65 28.09 -24.91
N LEU A 10 12.34 28.01 -26.21
CA LEU A 10 13.18 27.32 -27.20
C LEU A 10 14.54 28.03 -27.37
N PRO A 11 15.65 27.30 -27.51
CA PRO A 11 16.88 27.85 -28.03
C PRO A 11 16.88 27.85 -29.57
N THR A 12 17.26 28.98 -30.16
CA THR A 12 17.58 29.13 -31.57
C THR A 12 18.96 28.52 -31.86
N LEU A 13 19.01 27.57 -32.79
CA LEU A 13 20.25 27.04 -33.37
C LEU A 13 20.30 27.45 -34.85
N THR A 14 21.29 28.29 -35.15
CA THR A 14 21.71 28.63 -36.50
C THR A 14 22.68 27.59 -37.06
N ASP A 15 22.54 27.41 -38.37
CA ASP A 15 23.55 27.11 -39.38
C ASP A 15 23.54 25.77 -40.13
N GLN A 16 23.77 25.99 -41.42
CA GLN A 16 23.66 25.18 -42.61
C GLN A 16 24.53 23.93 -42.60
N ASN A 17 24.00 22.84 -43.16
CA ASN A 17 24.79 21.97 -44.04
C ASN A 17 23.92 21.21 -45.05
N THR A 18 24.44 21.18 -46.26
CA THR A 18 23.93 20.59 -47.50
C THR A 18 23.61 19.10 -47.40
N LEU A 19 22.42 18.72 -47.88
CA LEU A 19 21.93 17.34 -48.01
C LEU A 19 22.05 16.88 -49.47
N GLU A 20 22.84 15.85 -49.72
CA GLU A 20 22.70 15.00 -50.91
C GLU A 20 21.49 14.08 -50.73
N VAL A 21 20.59 14.10 -51.71
CA VAL A 21 19.35 13.33 -51.73
C VAL A 21 19.62 11.97 -52.37
N THR A 22 19.78 10.92 -51.56
CA THR A 22 19.59 9.54 -52.02
C THR A 22 18.16 9.09 -51.68
N SER A 23 17.40 8.69 -52.70
CA SER A 23 16.00 8.30 -52.58
C SER A 23 15.84 7.08 -51.68
N PHE A 24 15.27 7.29 -50.49
CA PHE A 24 14.84 6.22 -49.60
C PHE A 24 13.32 6.01 -49.69
N CYS A 25 12.93 4.75 -49.75
CA CYS A 25 11.56 4.29 -49.97
C CYS A 25 10.64 4.67 -48.78
N PRO A 26 9.53 5.41 -48.96
CA PRO A 26 8.81 6.09 -47.88
C PRO A 26 7.90 5.19 -47.01
N ARG A 27 7.85 3.87 -47.23
CA ARG A 27 6.99 2.98 -46.45
C ARG A 27 7.52 2.63 -45.05
N ASN A 28 8.82 2.81 -44.77
CA ASN A 28 9.40 2.52 -43.45
C ASN A 28 9.46 3.72 -42.50
N MET A 29 9.39 4.96 -42.98
CA MET A 29 9.48 6.15 -42.11
C MET A 29 8.21 6.40 -41.30
N ILE A 30 7.02 6.15 -41.85
CA ILE A 30 5.75 6.36 -41.13
C ILE A 30 5.62 5.37 -39.96
N ALA A 31 6.01 4.11 -40.17
CA ALA A 31 6.03 3.10 -39.11
C ALA A 31 7.03 3.44 -37.99
N GLN A 32 8.20 3.98 -38.34
CA GLN A 32 9.22 4.36 -37.35
C GLN A 32 8.84 5.63 -36.57
N VAL A 33 8.18 6.61 -37.20
CA VAL A 33 7.68 7.81 -36.51
C VAL A 33 6.50 7.48 -35.60
N LEU A 34 5.57 6.62 -36.05
CA LEU A 34 4.49 6.13 -35.19
C LEU A 34 5.02 5.29 -34.02
N LEU A 35 6.00 4.41 -34.26
CA LEU A 35 6.63 3.62 -33.20
C LEU A 35 7.39 4.52 -32.21
N ALA A 36 8.10 5.54 -32.69
CA ALA A 36 8.79 6.50 -31.81
C ALA A 36 7.80 7.36 -31.01
N ALA A 37 6.68 7.78 -31.61
CA ALA A 37 5.61 8.50 -30.91
C ALA A 37 4.88 7.60 -29.89
N LEU A 38 4.70 6.31 -30.19
CA LEU A 38 4.14 5.33 -29.25
C LEU A 38 5.11 5.06 -28.10
N VAL A 39 6.41 4.92 -28.39
CA VAL A 39 7.45 4.70 -27.37
C VAL A 39 7.64 5.94 -26.50
N LEU A 40 7.59 7.15 -27.07
CA LEU A 40 7.62 8.41 -26.30
C LEU A 40 6.32 8.64 -25.51
N GLY A 41 5.16 8.24 -26.04
CA GLY A 41 3.87 8.29 -25.34
C GLY A 41 3.78 7.30 -24.17
N LEU A 42 4.31 6.08 -24.34
CA LEU A 42 4.41 5.07 -23.28
C LEU A 42 5.44 5.46 -22.21
N ALA A 43 6.56 6.08 -22.60
CA ALA A 43 7.56 6.58 -21.66
C ALA A 43 7.08 7.80 -20.85
N ALA A 44 6.12 8.57 -21.38
CA ALA A 44 5.52 9.70 -20.67
C ALA A 44 4.44 9.30 -19.63
N ALA A 45 3.98 8.04 -19.63
CA ALA A 45 2.89 7.57 -18.76
C ALA A 45 3.33 7.20 -17.33
N GLN A 46 4.62 6.90 -17.11
CA GLN A 46 5.17 6.59 -15.79
C GLN A 46 5.91 7.79 -15.20
N GLN A 47 5.14 8.71 -14.63
CA GLN A 47 5.71 9.83 -13.89
C GLN A 47 6.13 9.38 -12.49
N THR A 48 7.43 9.50 -12.20
CA THR A 48 7.97 9.29 -10.84
C THR A 48 8.26 10.65 -10.22
N PHE A 49 7.64 10.92 -9.08
CA PHE A 49 7.84 12.11 -8.28
C PHE A 49 8.67 11.75 -7.07
N VAL A 50 9.79 12.44 -6.89
CA VAL A 50 10.70 12.25 -5.78
C VAL A 50 10.65 13.50 -4.90
N PHE A 51 10.23 13.32 -3.66
CA PHE A 51 10.08 14.37 -2.67
C PHE A 51 11.10 14.16 -1.56
N HIS A 52 11.73 15.27 -1.15
CA HIS A 52 12.71 15.28 -0.09
C HIS A 52 12.19 16.18 1.02
N THR A 53 12.04 15.62 2.21
CA THR A 53 11.58 16.36 3.39
C THR A 53 12.47 16.09 4.59
N ASN A 54 12.68 17.10 5.42
CA ASN A 54 13.54 17.09 6.59
C ASN A 54 12.83 17.71 7.80
N GLY A 55 11.51 17.71 7.79
CA GLY A 55 10.69 18.17 8.89
C GLY A 55 11.03 17.42 10.16
N THR A 56 10.70 17.99 11.31
CA THR A 56 10.83 17.29 12.60
C THR A 56 9.45 16.99 13.20
N GLY A 57 8.37 17.30 12.49
CA GLY A 57 7.03 17.45 13.04
C GLY A 57 6.93 18.64 13.99
N GLY A 58 5.86 18.63 14.78
CA GLY A 58 5.54 19.66 15.76
C GLY A 58 6.36 19.57 17.06
N VAL A 59 5.67 19.82 18.17
CA VAL A 59 6.27 19.92 19.50
C VAL A 59 6.85 18.59 19.97
N GLU A 60 7.99 18.65 20.67
CA GLU A 60 8.56 17.49 21.34
C GLU A 60 7.64 16.99 22.46
N CYS A 61 7.44 15.67 22.51
CA CYS A 61 6.55 15.03 23.47
C CYS A 61 7.19 13.78 24.08
N GLY A 62 7.98 14.01 25.13
CA GLY A 62 8.83 13.00 25.73
C GLY A 62 10.21 12.93 25.08
N LYS A 63 10.96 11.86 25.36
CA LYS A 63 12.38 11.74 24.96
C LYS A 63 12.59 11.39 23.49
N TYR A 64 11.64 10.72 22.87
CA TYR A 64 11.83 10.07 21.57
C TYR A 64 10.71 10.34 20.56
N HIS A 65 9.74 11.20 20.88
CA HIS A 65 8.57 11.40 20.03
C HIS A 65 8.24 12.88 19.90
N ARG A 66 7.73 13.24 18.73
CA ARG A 66 7.19 14.56 18.39
C ARG A 66 5.76 14.37 17.89
N CYS A 67 4.90 15.33 18.21
CA CYS A 67 3.53 15.33 17.73
C CYS A 67 3.47 15.87 16.30
N SER A 68 2.39 15.60 15.56
CA SER A 68 2.13 16.30 14.31
C SER A 68 1.98 17.81 14.57
N THR A 69 2.22 18.63 13.55
CA THR A 69 2.16 20.11 13.69
C THR A 69 0.79 20.62 14.16
N ASN A 70 -0.27 19.86 13.90
CA ASN A 70 -1.63 20.16 14.32
C ASN A 70 -2.05 19.51 15.65
N ALA A 71 -1.11 18.94 16.40
CA ALA A 71 -1.34 18.31 17.70
C ALA A 71 -0.62 19.03 18.84
N THR A 72 -1.02 18.72 20.07
CA THR A 72 -0.40 19.26 21.29
C THR A 72 0.19 18.13 22.14
N CYS A 73 1.27 18.41 22.86
CA CYS A 73 1.79 17.48 23.85
C CYS A 73 1.16 17.76 25.21
N GLU A 74 0.45 16.78 25.76
CA GLU A 74 -0.17 16.84 27.08
C GLU A 74 0.50 15.86 28.05
N ASN A 75 0.43 16.15 29.35
CA ASN A 75 0.88 15.23 30.40
C ASN A 75 -0.34 14.55 31.02
N ILE A 76 -0.57 13.30 30.60
CA ILE A 76 -1.71 12.49 31.05
C ILE A 76 -1.19 11.44 32.02
N LYS A 77 -1.59 11.56 33.30
CA LYS A 77 -1.22 10.61 34.37
C LYS A 77 0.30 10.41 34.54
N GLY A 78 1.10 11.45 34.29
CA GLY A 78 2.55 11.41 34.41
C GLY A 78 3.28 10.96 33.13
N THR A 79 2.54 10.71 32.04
CA THR A 79 3.10 10.34 30.75
C THR A 79 2.82 11.43 29.72
N HIS A 80 3.85 11.87 29.01
CA HIS A 80 3.71 12.80 27.88
C HIS A 80 3.07 12.08 26.69
N MET A 81 1.93 12.58 26.21
CA MET A 81 1.17 12.01 25.10
C MET A 81 0.77 13.11 24.12
N CYS A 82 0.82 12.78 22.82
CA CYS A 82 0.31 13.67 21.79
C CYS A 82 -1.21 13.55 21.74
N GLU A 83 -1.91 14.68 21.79
CA GLU A 83 -3.37 14.78 21.74
C GLU A 83 -3.79 15.66 20.57
N CYS A 84 -4.87 15.25 19.89
CA CYS A 84 -5.49 16.08 18.87
C CYS A 84 -6.34 17.17 19.53
N PRO A 85 -6.41 18.37 18.95
CA PRO A 85 -7.38 19.39 19.36
C PRO A 85 -8.80 18.83 19.35
N HIS A 86 -9.68 19.33 20.22
CA HIS A 86 -11.04 18.78 20.42
C HIS A 86 -11.96 18.77 19.18
N TRP A 87 -11.61 19.49 18.12
CA TRP A 87 -12.34 19.48 16.83
C TRP A 87 -11.75 18.53 15.79
N LEU A 88 -10.65 17.85 16.12
CA LEU A 88 -9.97 16.84 15.31
C LEU A 88 -9.88 15.52 16.09
N GLU A 89 -9.65 14.43 15.37
CA GLU A 89 -9.34 13.13 15.95
C GLU A 89 -8.26 12.42 15.14
N GLY A 90 -7.67 11.41 15.76
CA GLY A 90 -6.75 10.51 15.09
C GLY A 90 -5.59 10.11 15.98
N ASN A 91 -4.53 9.65 15.34
CA ASN A 91 -3.25 9.53 16.00
C ASN A 91 -2.47 10.83 15.83
N ALA A 92 -2.42 11.62 16.89
CA ALA A 92 -1.66 12.87 17.00
C ALA A 92 -0.14 12.74 16.78
N LYS A 93 0.40 11.53 16.62
CA LYS A 93 1.77 11.26 16.18
C LYS A 93 1.91 11.13 14.66
N ILE A 94 0.82 10.81 13.97
CA ILE A 94 0.76 10.72 12.50
C ILE A 94 0.17 12.01 11.96
N PHE A 95 -1.12 12.23 12.23
CA PHE A 95 -1.88 13.39 11.79
C PHE A 95 -3.21 13.47 12.55
N CYS A 96 -3.73 14.68 12.78
CA CYS A 96 -5.09 14.90 13.29
C CYS A 96 -6.04 15.30 12.15
N LEU A 97 -7.21 14.67 12.08
CA LEU A 97 -8.19 14.85 10.99
C LEU A 97 -9.56 15.32 11.49
N PRO A 98 -10.35 16.08 10.69
CA PRO A 98 -11.68 16.56 11.07
C PRO A 98 -12.69 15.46 11.44
N HIS A 99 -13.68 15.82 12.26
CA HIS A 99 -14.53 14.86 12.98
C HIS A 99 -15.69 14.16 12.26
N PRO A 100 -16.13 14.46 11.03
CA PRO A 100 -17.07 13.53 10.39
C PRO A 100 -16.39 12.51 9.48
N ASP A 101 -15.08 12.63 9.22
CA ASP A 101 -14.44 11.78 8.22
C ASP A 101 -14.30 10.34 8.71
N HIS A 102 -14.57 9.38 7.82
CA HIS A 102 -14.41 7.95 8.09
C HIS A 102 -12.96 7.56 7.80
N LYS A 103 -12.31 6.90 8.76
CA LYS A 103 -10.84 6.71 8.73
C LYS A 103 -10.43 5.26 8.91
N VAL A 104 -9.40 4.87 8.17
CA VAL A 104 -8.61 3.65 8.40
C VAL A 104 -7.18 4.06 8.69
N TRP A 105 -6.69 3.65 9.85
CA TRP A 105 -5.33 3.93 10.31
C TRP A 105 -4.50 2.67 10.15
N ILE A 106 -3.27 2.76 9.64
CA ILE A 106 -2.28 1.68 9.66
C ILE A 106 -1.01 2.25 10.26
N GLN A 107 -0.48 1.64 11.31
CA GLN A 107 0.70 2.14 12.00
C GLN A 107 1.38 1.00 12.76
N SER A 108 2.71 1.05 12.91
CA SER A 108 3.52 0.21 13.84
C SER A 108 3.28 -1.32 13.78
N ASP A 109 4.28 -2.17 13.47
CA ASP A 109 4.14 -3.65 13.45
C ASP A 109 2.76 -4.18 13.01
N PRO A 110 2.41 -3.90 11.75
CA PRO A 110 1.41 -2.91 11.40
C PRO A 110 0.08 -3.31 11.98
N HIS A 111 -0.36 -2.50 12.94
CA HIS A 111 -1.71 -2.51 13.44
C HIS A 111 -2.56 -1.56 12.63
N MET A 112 -3.71 -2.07 12.20
CA MET A 112 -4.74 -1.27 11.59
C MET A 112 -5.86 -0.99 12.59
N LYS A 113 -6.41 0.21 12.55
CA LYS A 113 -7.71 0.55 13.13
C LYS A 113 -8.67 0.83 11.97
N ASN A 114 -9.68 -0.02 11.82
CA ASN A 114 -10.61 0.00 10.69
C ASN A 114 -11.77 0.98 10.92
N PHE A 115 -12.74 1.08 10.00
CA PHE A 115 -13.86 2.02 10.14
C PHE A 115 -14.79 1.68 11.33
N HIS A 116 -14.82 0.42 11.77
CA HIS A 116 -15.49 -0.01 13.01
C HIS A 116 -14.70 0.28 14.29
N ASN A 117 -13.56 0.96 14.21
CA ASN A 117 -12.62 1.15 15.32
C ASN A 117 -12.02 -0.15 15.88
N GLU A 118 -12.06 -1.25 15.13
CA GLU A 118 -11.43 -2.50 15.53
C GLU A 118 -9.95 -2.53 15.16
N PHE A 119 -9.15 -3.11 16.05
CA PHE A 119 -7.75 -3.39 15.79
C PHE A 119 -7.56 -4.69 15.02
N ALA A 120 -6.68 -4.66 14.02
CA ALA A 120 -6.23 -5.80 13.23
C ALA A 120 -4.71 -5.79 13.09
N SER A 121 -4.05 -6.94 13.16
CA SER A 121 -2.61 -7.07 12.90
C SER A 121 -2.39 -7.51 11.47
N LEU A 122 -1.59 -6.77 10.71
CA LEU A 122 -1.44 -6.92 9.27
C LEU A 122 -0.13 -7.63 8.89
N ARG A 123 0.25 -8.73 9.56
CA ARG A 123 1.54 -9.39 9.26
C ARG A 123 1.37 -10.39 8.12
N SER A 124 1.91 -10.06 6.94
CA SER A 124 1.70 -10.78 5.68
C SER A 124 3.02 -11.03 4.94
N PRO A 125 3.19 -12.18 4.25
CA PRO A 125 4.27 -12.37 3.26
C PRO A 125 4.18 -11.44 2.06
N CYS A 126 2.96 -11.03 1.75
CA CYS A 126 2.57 -10.48 0.46
C CYS A 126 1.78 -9.19 0.62
N ARG A 127 1.73 -8.41 -0.45
CA ARG A 127 0.80 -7.29 -0.59
C ARG A 127 -0.63 -7.76 -0.30
N TYR A 128 -1.41 -6.92 0.37
CA TYR A 128 -2.77 -7.22 0.77
C TYR A 128 -3.69 -6.03 0.51
N LYS A 129 -4.93 -6.32 0.12
CA LYS A 129 -5.96 -5.29 -0.04
C LYS A 129 -6.46 -4.80 1.31
N VAL A 130 -6.21 -3.53 1.62
CA VAL A 130 -6.69 -2.84 2.82
C VAL A 130 -8.18 -2.52 2.68
N LEU A 131 -8.56 -1.93 1.55
CA LEU A 131 -9.93 -1.52 1.27
C LEU A 131 -10.28 -1.63 -0.21
N TYR A 132 -11.58 -1.80 -0.45
CA TYR A 132 -12.24 -1.69 -1.74
C TYR A 132 -13.50 -0.84 -1.52
N LEU A 133 -13.66 0.26 -2.25
CA LEU A 133 -14.87 1.07 -2.25
C LEU A 133 -15.51 1.04 -3.63
N TYR A 134 -16.82 0.81 -3.69
CA TYR A 134 -17.64 1.01 -4.87
C TYR A 134 -18.59 2.18 -4.61
N ILE A 135 -18.34 3.32 -5.23
CA ILE A 135 -19.07 4.57 -5.03
C ILE A 135 -19.96 4.82 -6.25
N THR A 136 -21.23 5.17 -6.02
CA THR A 136 -22.18 5.53 -7.08
C THR A 136 -22.83 6.87 -6.81
N ASP A 137 -22.79 7.78 -7.77
CA ASP A 137 -23.52 9.05 -7.73
C ASP A 137 -24.42 9.18 -8.98
N PRO A 138 -25.69 8.75 -8.87
CA PRO A 138 -26.62 8.76 -10.00
C PRO A 138 -26.91 10.15 -10.55
N GLU A 139 -26.78 11.21 -9.73
CA GLU A 139 -27.03 12.60 -10.18
C GLU A 139 -25.95 13.08 -11.14
N LYS A 140 -24.76 12.48 -11.06
CA LYS A 140 -23.59 12.79 -11.89
C LYS A 140 -23.27 11.70 -12.92
N ASP A 141 -24.08 10.64 -12.97
CA ASP A 141 -23.80 9.42 -13.74
C ASP A 141 -22.39 8.87 -13.47
N LEU A 142 -21.99 8.85 -12.19
CA LEU A 142 -20.65 8.46 -11.74
C LEU A 142 -20.67 7.09 -11.09
N ILE A 143 -19.73 6.24 -11.50
CA ILE A 143 -19.33 5.03 -10.80
C ILE A 143 -17.83 5.10 -10.55
N ALA A 144 -17.41 4.92 -9.30
CA ALA A 144 -16.01 4.91 -8.92
C ALA A 144 -15.66 3.65 -8.12
N GLU A 145 -14.61 2.95 -8.54
CA GLU A 145 -13.99 1.87 -7.79
C GLU A 145 -12.66 2.37 -7.21
N VAL A 146 -12.44 2.17 -5.92
CA VAL A 146 -11.22 2.61 -5.23
C VAL A 146 -10.63 1.42 -4.48
N GLU A 147 -9.37 1.12 -4.72
CA GLU A 147 -8.63 0.05 -4.05
C GLU A 147 -7.38 0.60 -3.37
N LEU A 148 -7.18 0.25 -2.09
CA LEU A 148 -5.93 0.53 -1.39
C LEU A 148 -5.25 -0.79 -1.05
N PHE A 149 -3.99 -0.91 -1.45
CA PHE A 149 -3.14 -2.04 -1.12
C PHE A 149 -2.01 -1.60 -0.19
N GLY A 150 -1.69 -2.44 0.79
CA GLY A 150 -0.56 -2.26 1.68
C GLY A 150 0.45 -3.38 1.49
N GLU A 151 1.71 -3.06 1.68
CA GLU A 151 2.81 -4.01 1.69
C GLU A 151 3.72 -3.70 2.86
N ASN A 152 3.98 -4.74 3.64
CA ASN A 152 4.76 -4.62 4.86
C ASN A 152 6.11 -5.28 4.68
N PHE A 153 7.11 -4.65 5.27
CA PHE A 153 8.47 -5.14 5.25
C PHE A 153 8.91 -5.48 6.67
N LEU A 154 9.72 -6.53 6.81
CA LEU A 154 10.32 -6.92 8.08
C LEU A 154 11.62 -6.14 8.30
N PHE A 155 11.76 -5.54 9.47
CA PHE A 155 12.95 -4.78 9.86
C PHE A 155 13.74 -5.51 10.93
N THR A 156 15.01 -5.12 11.06
CA THR A 156 15.91 -5.60 12.12
C THR A 156 15.25 -5.49 13.49
N GLY A 157 15.36 -6.56 14.28
CA GLY A 157 14.66 -6.67 15.57
C GLY A 157 13.26 -7.27 15.44
N GLY A 158 12.85 -7.74 14.26
CA GLY A 158 11.69 -8.59 14.09
C GLY A 158 10.34 -7.86 14.14
N ASP A 159 10.28 -6.60 13.71
CA ASP A 159 9.04 -5.80 13.61
C ASP A 159 8.71 -5.54 12.14
N TYR A 160 7.42 -5.58 11.77
CA TYR A 160 6.98 -5.22 10.42
C TYR A 160 6.62 -3.74 10.33
N PHE A 161 6.76 -3.13 9.15
CA PHE A 161 6.22 -1.78 8.91
C PHE A 161 5.67 -1.68 7.50
N LEU A 162 4.65 -0.84 7.35
CA LEU A 162 4.09 -0.50 6.06
C LEU A 162 5.12 0.31 5.26
N THR A 163 5.69 -0.29 4.21
CA THR A 163 6.71 0.35 3.37
C THR A 163 6.18 0.83 2.04
N ASN A 164 5.20 0.11 1.48
CA ASN A 164 4.57 0.52 0.24
C ASN A 164 3.05 0.60 0.41
N LEU A 165 2.48 1.59 -0.24
CA LEU A 165 1.05 1.69 -0.50
C LEU A 165 0.80 1.78 -1.98
N THR A 166 -0.34 1.27 -2.43
CA THR A 166 -0.81 1.50 -3.79
C THR A 166 -2.27 1.88 -3.75
N LEU A 167 -2.60 3.05 -4.25
CA LEU A 167 -3.97 3.50 -4.49
C LEU A 167 -4.29 3.28 -5.97
N SER A 168 -5.40 2.61 -6.25
CA SER A 168 -5.92 2.43 -7.61
C SER A 168 -7.35 2.91 -7.67
N THR A 169 -7.71 3.64 -8.73
CA THR A 169 -9.09 4.02 -8.98
C THR A 169 -9.50 3.79 -10.42
N ARG A 170 -10.75 3.37 -10.60
CA ARG A 170 -11.45 3.32 -11.89
C ARG A 170 -12.68 4.20 -11.78
N ILE A 171 -12.79 5.18 -12.66
CA ILE A 171 -13.85 6.18 -12.67
C ILE A 171 -14.57 6.05 -14.01
N PHE A 172 -15.88 5.88 -13.95
CA PHE A 172 -16.79 5.98 -15.08
C PHE A 172 -17.68 7.20 -14.84
N TYR A 173 -17.68 8.16 -15.76
CA TYR A 173 -18.48 9.37 -15.68
C TYR A 173 -19.23 9.55 -17.00
N GLY A 174 -20.52 9.23 -17.01
CA GLY A 174 -21.28 9.12 -18.26
C GLY A 174 -20.66 8.06 -19.17
N THR A 175 -20.17 8.47 -20.33
CA THR A 175 -19.45 7.61 -21.30
C THR A 175 -17.93 7.73 -21.18
N GLU A 176 -17.42 8.63 -20.35
CA GLU A 176 -15.98 8.80 -20.14
C GLU A 176 -15.47 7.78 -19.12
N PHE A 177 -14.27 7.28 -19.34
CA PHE A 177 -13.59 6.38 -18.42
C PHE A 177 -12.18 6.87 -18.11
N MET A 178 -11.82 6.80 -16.84
CA MET A 178 -10.47 7.02 -16.35
C MET A 178 -10.04 5.90 -15.42
N ARG A 179 -8.83 5.40 -15.64
CA ARG A 179 -8.15 4.52 -14.70
C ARG A 179 -6.82 5.12 -14.31
N GLN A 180 -6.53 5.09 -13.02
CA GLN A 180 -5.28 5.60 -12.48
C GLN A 180 -4.81 4.73 -11.31
N ALA A 181 -3.51 4.51 -11.20
CA ALA A 181 -2.90 3.86 -10.06
C ALA A 181 -1.62 4.59 -9.65
N MET A 182 -1.42 4.74 -8.34
CA MET A 182 -0.28 5.43 -7.76
C MET A 182 0.33 4.60 -6.64
N GLY A 183 1.63 4.32 -6.77
CA GLY A 183 2.45 3.66 -5.76
C GLY A 183 3.18 4.67 -4.90
N PHE A 184 3.25 4.41 -3.59
CA PHE A 184 3.96 5.23 -2.62
C PHE A 184 4.98 4.38 -1.90
N GLU A 185 6.21 4.88 -1.82
CA GLU A 185 7.30 4.27 -1.07
C GLU A 185 8.07 5.38 -0.35
N GLY A 186 8.85 5.01 0.66
CA GLY A 186 9.88 5.92 1.10
C GLY A 186 10.82 5.32 2.13
N ASN A 187 11.79 6.14 2.49
CA ASN A 187 12.92 5.73 3.31
C ASN A 187 13.42 6.92 4.14
N VAL A 188 13.66 6.71 5.42
CA VAL A 188 14.35 7.68 6.28
C VAL A 188 15.85 7.48 6.16
N MET A 189 16.55 8.56 5.84
CA MET A 189 18.01 8.64 5.78
C MET A 189 18.50 9.52 6.94
N LYS A 190 19.68 9.21 7.47
CA LYS A 190 20.36 10.10 8.40
C LYS A 190 20.97 11.26 7.60
N ASP A 191 20.84 12.49 8.10
CA ASP A 191 21.45 13.65 7.46
C ASP A 191 22.99 13.51 7.43
N VAL A 192 23.64 14.15 6.46
CA VAL A 192 25.09 14.03 6.19
C VAL A 192 25.91 14.42 7.43
N ASP A 193 25.41 15.36 8.22
CA ASP A 193 26.07 15.85 9.45
C ASP A 193 25.61 15.10 10.71
N GLY A 194 24.63 14.20 10.58
CA GLY A 194 24.16 13.33 11.66
C GLY A 194 23.31 13.98 12.74
N GLU A 195 22.93 15.25 12.57
CA GLU A 195 22.10 16.02 13.53
C GLU A 195 20.59 15.87 13.30
N GLY A 196 20.15 15.22 12.22
CA GLY A 196 18.73 15.08 11.87
C GLY A 196 18.39 13.87 10.98
N TYR A 197 17.10 13.70 10.74
CA TYR A 197 16.54 12.68 9.84
C TYR A 197 15.94 13.36 8.60
N SER A 198 16.29 12.89 7.41
CA SER A 198 15.64 13.26 6.17
C SER A 198 14.80 12.09 5.67
N TYR A 199 13.68 12.37 5.02
CA TYR A 199 12.78 11.40 4.43
C TYR A 199 12.82 11.58 2.92
N LEU A 200 13.12 10.49 2.23
CA LEU A 200 12.90 10.34 0.80
C LEU A 200 11.52 9.72 0.60
N LEU A 201 10.59 10.49 0.05
CA LEU A 201 9.24 10.02 -0.24
C LEU A 201 9.08 9.97 -1.75
N VAL A 202 8.62 8.85 -2.29
CA VAL A 202 8.48 8.66 -3.74
C VAL A 202 7.04 8.28 -4.05
N ALA A 203 6.42 9.03 -4.96
CA ALA A 203 5.14 8.70 -5.55
C ALA A 203 5.36 8.34 -7.02
N LYS A 204 4.84 7.21 -7.46
CA LYS A 204 5.00 6.70 -8.83
C LYS A 204 3.62 6.52 -9.45
N SER A 205 3.37 7.19 -10.58
CA SER A 205 2.27 6.82 -11.46
C SER A 205 2.55 5.44 -12.05
N VAL A 206 1.67 4.49 -11.76
CA VAL A 206 1.78 3.09 -12.19
C VAL A 206 0.98 2.86 -13.47
N GLU A 207 -0.19 3.47 -13.58
CA GLU A 207 -1.13 3.31 -14.68
C GLU A 207 -1.94 4.60 -14.81
N MET A 208 -2.13 5.10 -16.04
CA MET A 208 -3.07 6.18 -16.33
C MET A 208 -3.66 5.94 -17.72
N GLU A 209 -4.97 5.78 -17.79
CA GLU A 209 -5.72 5.53 -19.03
C GLU A 209 -6.96 6.42 -19.06
N PHE A 210 -7.18 7.07 -20.20
CA PHE A 210 -8.39 7.83 -20.49
C PHE A 210 -8.98 7.29 -21.79
N SER A 211 -10.29 7.06 -21.82
CA SER A 211 -11.00 6.72 -23.05
C SER A 211 -12.28 7.52 -23.17
N ASP A 212 -12.40 8.21 -24.30
CA ASP A 212 -13.66 8.79 -24.76
C ASP A 212 -14.28 7.80 -25.76
N GLU A 213 -15.36 7.11 -25.38
CA GLU A 213 -16.08 6.20 -26.28
C GLU A 213 -16.90 6.93 -27.37
N SER A 214 -16.67 8.24 -27.60
CA SER A 214 -17.36 8.97 -28.67
C SER A 214 -16.77 8.60 -30.04
N ASP A 215 -17.27 7.52 -30.62
CA ASP A 215 -17.03 7.01 -31.98
C ASP A 215 -17.53 7.98 -33.10
N SER A 216 -17.61 9.29 -32.84
CA SER A 216 -18.03 10.27 -33.82
C SER A 216 -16.81 10.92 -34.50
N GLU A 217 -16.56 10.48 -35.73
CA GLU A 217 -15.76 11.18 -36.74
C GLU A 217 -16.32 12.60 -37.01
N SER A 218 -16.07 13.55 -36.11
CA SER A 218 -16.26 14.96 -36.39
C SER A 218 -15.39 15.80 -35.46
N LYS A 219 -14.14 16.01 -35.89
CA LYS A 219 -13.26 17.05 -35.34
C LYS A 219 -13.92 18.42 -35.56
N SER A 220 -14.46 19.00 -34.51
CA SER A 220 -14.63 20.44 -34.40
C SER A 220 -13.71 20.95 -33.31
N ASP A 221 -12.90 21.97 -33.63
CA ASP A 221 -11.99 22.69 -32.73
C ASP A 221 -12.77 23.48 -31.65
N ILE A 222 -13.48 22.76 -30.79
CA ILE A 222 -14.02 23.31 -29.55
C ILE A 222 -12.99 22.93 -28.49
N VAL A 223 -12.36 23.97 -27.91
CA VAL A 223 -11.52 23.84 -26.71
C VAL A 223 -12.33 23.02 -25.70
N PRO A 224 -11.87 21.83 -25.28
CA PRO A 224 -12.63 21.01 -24.35
C PRO A 224 -12.92 21.87 -23.12
N GLU A 225 -14.20 22.00 -22.74
CA GLU A 225 -14.52 22.27 -21.35
C GLU A 225 -13.75 21.24 -20.51
N GLU A 226 -13.06 21.70 -19.47
CA GLU A 226 -12.25 20.85 -18.59
C GLU A 226 -13.04 19.57 -18.24
N SER A 227 -12.58 18.41 -18.73
CA SER A 227 -13.30 17.14 -18.54
C SER A 227 -13.65 16.97 -17.06
N PRO A 228 -14.88 16.56 -16.73
CA PRO A 228 -15.31 16.35 -15.35
C PRO A 228 -14.43 15.33 -14.62
N LEU A 229 -13.74 14.45 -15.37
CA LEU A 229 -12.78 13.49 -14.83
C LEU A 229 -11.60 14.13 -14.10
N LEU A 230 -11.25 15.39 -14.41
CA LEU A 230 -10.15 16.12 -13.75
C LEU A 230 -10.34 16.22 -12.24
N LEU A 231 -11.58 16.37 -11.76
CA LEU A 231 -11.89 16.40 -10.32
C LEU A 231 -11.56 15.07 -9.62
N TYR A 232 -11.49 13.96 -10.36
CA TYR A 232 -11.23 12.62 -9.83
C TYR A 232 -9.78 12.19 -10.02
N THR A 233 -8.91 13.05 -10.56
CA THR A 233 -7.47 12.77 -10.67
C THR A 233 -6.81 12.75 -9.29
N MET A 234 -5.76 11.93 -9.13
CA MET A 234 -4.95 11.92 -7.91
C MET A 234 -4.02 13.14 -7.89
N ASP A 235 -4.14 13.96 -6.85
CA ASP A 235 -3.24 15.06 -6.55
C ASP A 235 -2.31 14.67 -5.40
N VAL A 236 -1.01 14.97 -5.52
CA VAL A 236 0.02 14.61 -4.53
C VAL A 236 0.63 15.87 -3.95
N GLU A 237 0.51 16.03 -2.65
CA GLU A 237 1.07 17.13 -1.88
C GLU A 237 2.11 16.60 -0.89
N GLU A 238 3.22 17.33 -0.74
CA GLU A 238 4.17 17.11 0.34
C GLU A 238 3.88 18.01 1.54
N ASP A 239 3.87 17.45 2.75
CA ASP A 239 3.95 18.20 4.00
C ASP A 239 5.39 18.15 4.50
N VAL A 240 6.13 19.22 4.21
CA VAL A 240 7.54 19.33 4.56
C VAL A 240 7.79 19.43 6.06
N LEU A 241 6.79 19.76 6.88
CA LEU A 241 6.95 19.91 8.33
C LEU A 241 6.72 18.58 9.03
N ASP A 242 5.68 17.84 8.63
CA ASP A 242 5.31 16.55 9.23
C ASP A 242 5.92 15.34 8.50
N ASN A 243 6.79 15.55 7.50
CA ASN A 243 7.39 14.53 6.62
C ASN A 243 6.35 13.53 6.10
N LEU A 244 5.34 14.03 5.40
CA LEU A 244 4.17 13.24 5.03
C LEU A 244 3.85 13.49 3.56
N LEU A 245 3.53 12.43 2.82
CA LEU A 245 2.84 12.59 1.54
C LEU A 245 1.34 12.57 1.77
N THR A 246 0.63 13.49 1.13
CA THR A 246 -0.82 13.51 1.09
C THR A 246 -1.27 13.30 -0.35
N VAL A 247 -2.20 12.37 -0.54
CA VAL A 247 -2.82 12.11 -1.85
C VAL A 247 -4.29 12.43 -1.72
N LYS A 248 -4.81 13.23 -2.64
CA LYS A 248 -6.22 13.63 -2.63
C LYS A 248 -6.91 13.25 -3.92
N ILE A 249 -8.16 12.83 -3.79
CA ILE A 249 -9.08 12.67 -4.91
C ILE A 249 -10.30 13.54 -4.60
N TYR A 250 -10.25 14.81 -5.04
CA TYR A 250 -11.21 15.84 -4.63
C TYR A 250 -12.66 15.46 -4.94
N GLY A 251 -12.92 14.89 -6.13
CA GLY A 251 -14.25 14.46 -6.57
C GLY A 251 -14.83 13.28 -5.78
N LEU A 252 -14.02 12.59 -4.99
CA LEU A 252 -14.45 11.49 -4.11
C LEU A 252 -14.33 11.83 -2.62
N GLY A 253 -13.82 13.01 -2.26
CA GLY A 253 -13.58 13.37 -0.85
C GLY A 253 -12.57 12.45 -0.16
N ILE A 254 -11.66 11.83 -0.91
CA ILE A 254 -10.69 10.86 -0.40
C ILE A 254 -9.36 11.56 -0.15
N SER A 255 -8.73 11.23 0.98
CA SER A 255 -7.36 11.62 1.28
C SER A 255 -6.57 10.46 1.87
N ILE A 256 -5.32 10.29 1.43
CA ILE A 256 -4.37 9.34 2.00
C ILE A 256 -3.17 10.10 2.51
N TYR A 257 -2.84 9.87 3.78
CA TYR A 257 -1.67 10.41 4.44
C TYR A 257 -0.68 9.28 4.63
N PHE A 258 0.55 9.41 4.14
CA PHE A 258 1.54 8.34 4.17
C PHE A 258 2.90 8.82 4.69
N ARG A 259 3.39 8.15 5.74
CA ARG A 259 4.72 8.33 6.32
C ARG A 259 5.45 6.97 6.38
N PRO A 260 6.45 6.71 5.53
CA PRO A 260 7.16 5.44 5.53
C PRO A 260 8.19 5.32 6.67
N PRO A 261 8.59 4.09 7.04
CA PRO A 261 9.66 3.78 7.99
C PRO A 261 11.06 3.96 7.39
N SER A 262 12.11 3.90 8.23
CA SER A 262 13.51 3.90 7.79
C SER A 262 13.97 2.51 7.40
N LYS A 263 14.58 2.35 6.22
CA LYS A 263 15.34 1.15 5.82
C LYS A 263 16.82 1.21 6.24
N GLY A 264 17.25 2.20 7.02
CA GLY A 264 18.64 2.30 7.47
C GLY A 264 18.93 1.34 8.63
N GLU A 265 20.01 0.55 8.51
CA GLU A 265 20.44 -0.49 9.45
C GLU A 265 20.69 -0.03 10.92
N GLY A 266 20.64 1.28 11.20
CA GLY A 266 20.92 1.85 12.52
C GLY A 266 19.71 2.44 13.26
N LEU A 267 18.51 2.42 12.66
CA LEU A 267 17.32 3.06 13.24
C LEU A 267 16.35 2.04 13.83
N ASN A 268 16.47 1.80 15.12
CA ASN A 268 15.37 1.17 15.88
C ASN A 268 14.23 2.16 16.04
N ASN A 269 12.99 1.73 15.77
CA ASN A 269 11.77 2.56 15.77
C ASN A 269 11.54 3.37 17.06
N LEU A 270 12.11 2.93 18.18
CA LEU A 270 12.12 3.69 19.44
C LEU A 270 12.83 5.05 19.33
N GLN A 271 13.63 5.29 18.30
CA GLN A 271 14.38 6.52 18.09
C GLN A 271 13.82 7.41 16.98
N LEU A 272 12.78 6.96 16.26
CA LEU A 272 12.15 7.80 15.25
C LEU A 272 11.27 8.86 15.95
N PRO A 273 11.53 10.16 15.71
CA PRO A 273 10.72 11.21 16.31
C PRO A 273 9.27 11.15 15.83
N LEU A 274 9.02 10.59 14.64
CA LEU A 274 7.71 10.48 14.01
C LEU A 274 7.35 9.02 13.73
N VAL A 275 6.08 8.68 13.93
CA VAL A 275 5.57 7.31 13.75
C VAL A 275 5.30 7.05 12.27
N PRO A 276 5.88 6.01 11.65
CA PRO A 276 5.53 5.60 10.30
C PRO A 276 4.16 4.91 10.26
N GLY A 277 3.44 5.13 9.17
CA GLY A 277 2.10 4.61 8.96
C GLY A 277 1.37 5.32 7.84
N ALA A 278 0.08 5.03 7.77
CA ALA A 278 -0.83 5.62 6.82
C ALA A 278 -2.20 5.88 7.41
N VAL A 279 -2.90 6.84 6.82
CA VAL A 279 -4.28 7.14 7.13
C VAL A 279 -5.05 7.28 5.83
N PHE A 280 -6.04 6.43 5.63
CA PHE A 280 -7.05 6.64 4.61
C PHE A 280 -8.22 7.38 5.25
N SER A 281 -8.72 8.41 4.58
CA SER A 281 -9.86 9.21 5.01
C SER A 281 -10.82 9.39 3.84
N ILE A 282 -12.12 9.27 4.11
CA ILE A 282 -13.20 9.66 3.19
C ILE A 282 -14.21 10.52 3.94
N ASP A 283 -14.59 11.66 3.36
CA ASP A 283 -15.57 12.53 4.00
C ASP A 283 -16.97 11.87 4.12
N ASP A 284 -17.77 12.32 5.08
CA ASP A 284 -19.08 11.73 5.36
C ASP A 284 -20.08 11.90 4.21
N THR A 285 -19.92 12.92 3.37
CA THR A 285 -20.80 13.16 2.22
C THR A 285 -20.61 12.11 1.14
N HIS A 286 -19.36 11.74 0.84
CA HIS A 286 -19.02 10.71 -0.13
C HIS A 286 -19.15 9.31 0.45
N MET A 287 -18.91 9.12 1.76
CA MET A 287 -19.15 7.84 2.42
C MET A 287 -20.60 7.36 2.26
N LYS A 288 -21.57 8.27 2.30
CA LYS A 288 -23.00 7.94 2.08
C LYS A 288 -23.31 7.41 0.68
N LYS A 289 -22.42 7.62 -0.28
CA LYS A 289 -22.55 7.15 -1.68
C LYS A 289 -21.89 5.79 -1.91
N VAL A 290 -21.24 5.22 -0.90
CA VAL A 290 -20.62 3.90 -0.98
C VAL A 290 -21.68 2.81 -0.99
N ASN A 291 -21.63 1.95 -2.00
CA ASN A 291 -22.43 0.73 -2.07
C ASN A 291 -21.76 -0.38 -1.24
N ILE A 292 -22.22 -0.56 0.01
CA ILE A 292 -21.66 -1.53 0.96
C ILE A 292 -21.74 -2.96 0.42
N GLU A 293 -22.82 -3.32 -0.30
CA GLU A 293 -23.01 -4.68 -0.82
C GLU A 293 -21.99 -5.05 -1.90
N LYS A 294 -21.59 -4.08 -2.73
CA LYS A 294 -20.53 -4.28 -3.73
C LYS A 294 -19.13 -4.16 -3.13
N SER A 295 -18.99 -3.46 -2.02
CA SER A 295 -17.70 -3.16 -1.40
C SER A 295 -17.25 -4.25 -0.39
N GLN A 296 -17.55 -5.53 -0.66
CA GLN A 296 -17.30 -6.65 0.27
C GLN A 296 -15.82 -7.05 0.38
N TYR A 297 -15.52 -7.91 1.37
CA TYR A 297 -14.20 -8.54 1.60
C TYR A 297 -13.04 -7.58 1.87
N ASN A 298 -13.27 -6.54 2.67
CA ASN A 298 -12.23 -5.58 3.05
C ASN A 298 -11.79 -5.73 4.51
N LEU A 299 -10.50 -5.47 4.75
CA LEU A 299 -9.97 -5.34 6.11
C LEU A 299 -10.55 -4.09 6.80
N ALA A 300 -10.82 -3.05 6.02
CA ALA A 300 -11.38 -1.79 6.49
C ALA A 300 -12.75 -1.87 7.19
N ALA A 301 -13.53 -2.94 6.98
CA ALA A 301 -14.82 -3.27 7.60
C ALA A 301 -15.79 -2.10 7.85
N TRP A 302 -16.93 -2.10 7.15
CA TRP A 302 -17.87 -0.97 7.06
C TRP A 302 -18.52 -0.53 8.37
N PRO A 303 -18.63 0.76 8.70
CA PRO A 303 -19.26 1.22 9.95
C PRO A 303 -20.67 0.64 10.19
N GLN A 304 -21.46 0.46 9.13
CA GLN A 304 -22.84 -0.05 9.18
C GLN A 304 -22.93 -1.57 8.93
N GLY A 305 -21.82 -2.24 8.62
CA GLY A 305 -21.75 -3.67 8.34
C GLY A 305 -21.49 -4.52 9.59
N PRO A 306 -21.30 -5.84 9.42
CA PRO A 306 -20.77 -6.69 10.48
C PRO A 306 -19.30 -6.38 10.75
N SER A 307 -18.92 -6.41 12.03
CA SER A 307 -17.52 -6.27 12.43
C SER A 307 -16.67 -7.46 11.94
N LEU A 308 -15.34 -7.30 11.90
CA LEU A 308 -14.43 -8.42 11.62
C LEU A 308 -14.56 -9.52 12.66
N ALA A 309 -14.86 -9.18 13.92
CA ALA A 309 -15.14 -10.15 14.97
C ALA A 309 -16.42 -10.96 14.70
N ASP A 310 -17.49 -10.33 14.24
CA ASP A 310 -18.75 -10.99 13.90
C ASP A 310 -18.60 -11.92 12.70
N LEU A 311 -17.87 -11.47 11.67
CA LEU A 311 -17.53 -12.27 10.50
C LEU A 311 -16.64 -13.47 10.85
N ALA A 312 -15.63 -13.29 11.70
CA ALA A 312 -14.80 -14.39 12.18
C ALA A 312 -15.62 -15.43 12.97
N LYS A 313 -16.58 -14.95 13.80
CA LYS A 313 -17.47 -15.80 14.58
C LYS A 313 -18.42 -16.61 13.69
N SER A 314 -18.94 -16.04 12.61
CA SER A 314 -19.82 -16.77 11.68
C SER A 314 -19.09 -17.93 11.00
N LEU A 315 -17.78 -17.76 10.75
CA LEU A 315 -16.87 -18.80 10.24
C LEU A 315 -16.27 -19.69 11.33
N LYS A 316 -16.65 -19.53 12.60
CA LYS A 316 -16.16 -20.29 13.76
C LYS A 316 -14.63 -20.23 13.92
N VAL A 317 -14.03 -19.07 13.63
CA VAL A 317 -12.59 -18.83 13.81
C VAL A 317 -12.33 -17.59 14.66
N SER A 318 -11.10 -17.49 15.18
CA SER A 318 -10.67 -16.29 15.88
C SER A 318 -10.48 -15.13 14.90
N LYS A 319 -10.74 -13.89 15.33
CA LYS A 319 -10.53 -12.68 14.51
C LYS A 319 -9.15 -12.61 13.83
N PRO A 320 -8.01 -12.92 14.49
CA PRO A 320 -6.70 -12.90 13.83
C PRO A 320 -6.59 -13.86 12.63
N VAL A 321 -7.18 -15.06 12.72
CA VAL A 321 -7.20 -16.04 11.62
C VAL A 321 -8.04 -15.52 10.46
N TYR A 322 -9.17 -14.87 10.74
CA TYR A 322 -10.01 -14.28 9.70
C TYR A 322 -9.33 -13.10 8.98
N ILE A 323 -8.58 -12.27 9.71
CA ILE A 323 -7.76 -11.21 9.11
C ILE A 323 -6.72 -11.78 8.13
N GLN A 324 -6.02 -12.85 8.54
CA GLN A 324 -5.04 -13.53 7.70
C GLN A 324 -5.69 -14.16 6.45
N TYR A 325 -6.89 -14.73 6.61
CA TYR A 325 -7.71 -15.19 5.48
C TYR A 325 -7.97 -14.07 4.48
N LEU A 326 -8.45 -12.91 4.94
CA LEU A 326 -8.73 -11.76 4.07
C LEU A 326 -7.48 -11.23 3.36
N MET A 327 -6.33 -11.23 4.04
CA MET A 327 -5.08 -10.75 3.45
C MET A 327 -4.58 -11.65 2.31
N LEU A 328 -4.62 -12.98 2.48
CA LEU A 328 -4.20 -13.91 1.43
C LEU A 328 -5.22 -13.97 0.29
N ASN A 329 -6.50 -14.07 0.62
CA ASN A 329 -7.58 -14.19 -0.37
C ASN A 329 -7.76 -12.94 -1.25
N ASN A 330 -7.18 -11.81 -0.84
CA ASN A 330 -7.22 -10.55 -1.59
C ASN A 330 -5.81 -9.99 -1.82
N SER A 331 -4.81 -10.87 -1.93
CA SER A 331 -3.39 -10.50 -2.04
C SER A 331 -3.01 -10.04 -3.45
N LEU A 332 -3.68 -10.53 -4.48
CA LEU A 332 -3.38 -10.19 -5.87
C LEU A 332 -4.10 -8.90 -6.30
N PRO A 333 -3.36 -7.84 -6.69
CA PRO A 333 -3.96 -6.65 -7.26
C PRO A 333 -4.52 -6.95 -8.66
N ILE A 334 -5.67 -6.35 -9.01
CA ILE A 334 -6.17 -6.33 -10.39
C ILE A 334 -5.46 -5.21 -11.19
N ILE A 335 -4.22 -4.87 -10.81
CA ILE A 335 -3.42 -3.82 -11.45
C ILE A 335 -2.35 -4.53 -12.29
N PRO A 336 -2.52 -4.65 -13.62
CA PRO A 336 -1.66 -5.45 -14.50
C PRO A 336 -0.19 -5.04 -14.52
N VAL A 337 0.12 -3.84 -14.05
CA VAL A 337 1.46 -3.24 -14.15
C VAL A 337 2.33 -3.53 -12.92
N LEU A 338 1.72 -3.97 -11.82
CA LEU A 338 2.45 -4.45 -10.66
C LEU A 338 2.52 -5.96 -10.76
N ASP A 339 3.52 -6.48 -11.49
CA ASP A 339 3.75 -7.91 -11.57
C ASP A 339 3.74 -8.50 -10.16
N PRO A 340 2.83 -9.45 -9.87
CA PRO A 340 2.81 -10.07 -8.56
C PRO A 340 4.15 -10.76 -8.36
N GLU A 341 4.76 -10.55 -7.20
CA GLU A 341 5.98 -11.27 -6.86
C GLU A 341 5.72 -12.78 -7.04
N PRO A 342 6.59 -13.52 -7.76
CA PRO A 342 6.31 -14.90 -8.13
C PRO A 342 5.93 -15.79 -6.95
N ILE A 343 6.60 -15.62 -5.80
CA ILE A 343 6.31 -16.38 -4.59
C ILE A 343 4.93 -16.04 -4.02
N CYS A 344 4.51 -14.77 -4.08
CA CYS A 344 3.19 -14.37 -3.61
C CYS A 344 2.07 -14.89 -4.50
N HIS A 345 2.30 -14.94 -5.81
CA HIS A 345 1.38 -15.60 -6.73
C HIS A 345 1.30 -17.11 -6.47
N GLU A 346 2.41 -17.76 -6.16
CA GLU A 346 2.45 -19.17 -5.80
C GLU A 346 1.72 -19.46 -4.48
N ILE A 347 1.90 -18.60 -3.46
CA ILE A 347 1.16 -18.65 -2.19
C ILE A 347 -0.35 -18.54 -2.45
N ASP A 348 -0.79 -17.54 -3.23
CA ASP A 348 -2.22 -17.39 -3.54
C ASP A 348 -2.77 -18.61 -4.31
N THR A 349 -2.05 -19.07 -5.33
CA THR A 349 -2.44 -20.24 -6.12
C THR A 349 -2.54 -21.49 -5.24
N SER A 350 -1.56 -21.71 -4.36
CA SER A 350 -1.60 -22.81 -3.41
C SER A 350 -2.79 -22.68 -2.45
N PHE A 351 -3.07 -21.46 -1.96
CA PHE A 351 -4.14 -21.20 -1.02
C PHE A 351 -5.53 -21.44 -1.62
N GLN A 352 -5.72 -21.06 -2.88
CA GLN A 352 -6.98 -21.22 -3.61
C GLN A 352 -7.16 -22.63 -4.16
N GLU A 353 -6.11 -23.20 -4.76
CA GLU A 353 -6.22 -24.44 -5.55
C GLU A 353 -5.83 -25.70 -4.76
N LYS A 354 -4.78 -25.62 -3.93
CA LYS A 354 -4.26 -26.79 -3.20
C LYS A 354 -4.96 -26.97 -1.85
N CYS A 355 -5.29 -25.88 -1.16
CA CYS A 355 -6.10 -25.93 0.07
C CYS A 355 -7.60 -26.08 -0.27
N ASN A 356 -7.99 -27.24 -0.81
CA ASN A 356 -9.28 -27.50 -1.45
C ASN A 356 -10.55 -27.43 -0.57
N SER A 357 -10.43 -27.02 0.70
CA SER A 357 -11.56 -26.82 1.59
C SER A 357 -11.30 -25.69 2.58
N THR A 358 -12.36 -25.00 2.98
CA THR A 358 -12.30 -23.95 4.02
C THR A 358 -11.70 -24.48 5.33
N GLU A 359 -11.97 -25.73 5.70
CA GLU A 359 -11.38 -26.32 6.91
C GLU A 359 -9.85 -26.40 6.83
N ILE A 360 -9.30 -26.85 5.70
CA ILE A 360 -7.85 -26.92 5.45
C ILE A 360 -7.25 -25.51 5.42
N GLN A 361 -7.88 -24.57 4.71
CA GLN A 361 -7.45 -23.17 4.69
C GLN A 361 -7.37 -22.58 6.10
N LEU A 362 -8.42 -22.78 6.91
CA LEU A 362 -8.47 -22.27 8.28
C LEU A 362 -7.47 -22.98 9.21
N TYR A 363 -7.19 -24.27 8.99
CA TYR A 363 -6.16 -24.99 9.71
C TYR A 363 -4.77 -24.45 9.39
N MET A 364 -4.46 -24.27 8.10
CA MET A 364 -3.21 -23.66 7.63
C MET A 364 -3.02 -22.26 8.25
N LEU A 365 -4.04 -21.41 8.18
CA LEU A 365 -4.00 -20.04 8.71
C LEU A 365 -3.89 -19.94 10.24
N LYS A 366 -4.17 -21.02 10.98
CA LYS A 366 -3.88 -21.07 12.43
C LYS A 366 -2.40 -21.27 12.73
N THR A 367 -1.66 -21.84 11.78
CA THR A 367 -0.31 -22.37 11.98
C THR A 367 0.73 -21.58 11.20
N CYS A 368 0.66 -21.53 9.87
CA CYS A 368 1.71 -20.93 9.02
C CYS A 368 1.91 -19.42 9.22
N PRO A 369 0.89 -18.59 9.53
CA PRO A 369 1.11 -17.18 9.84
C PRO A 369 1.97 -16.93 11.09
N SER A 370 2.25 -17.95 11.93
CA SER A 370 3.21 -17.82 13.04
C SER A 370 4.63 -17.46 12.57
N ILE A 371 4.98 -17.77 11.33
CA ILE A 371 6.25 -17.40 10.69
C ILE A 371 6.45 -15.88 10.69
N TYR A 372 5.35 -15.13 10.52
CA TYR A 372 5.33 -13.67 10.50
C TYR A 372 4.97 -13.08 11.87
N ALA A 373 4.73 -13.89 12.89
CA ALA A 373 4.21 -13.40 14.17
C ALA A 373 5.01 -13.82 15.41
N ASP A 374 5.86 -14.84 15.31
CA ASP A 374 6.70 -15.30 16.40
C ASP A 374 7.90 -14.39 16.59
N LYS A 375 7.85 -13.53 17.60
CA LYS A 375 8.87 -12.49 17.84
C LYS A 375 10.27 -13.07 18.01
N THR A 376 10.41 -14.19 18.72
CA THR A 376 11.70 -14.85 18.96
C THR A 376 12.33 -15.33 17.66
N PHE A 377 11.52 -15.92 16.78
CA PHE A 377 11.97 -16.33 15.46
C PHE A 377 12.38 -15.11 14.61
N LEU A 378 11.54 -14.08 14.54
CA LEU A 378 11.77 -12.88 13.74
C LEU A 378 13.03 -12.10 14.17
N GLU A 379 13.23 -11.93 15.48
CA GLU A 379 14.43 -11.30 16.04
C GLU A 379 15.69 -12.08 15.65
N CYS A 380 15.69 -13.40 15.86
CA CYS A 380 16.80 -14.25 15.45
C CYS A 380 17.07 -14.17 13.94
N LEU A 381 16.01 -14.23 13.13
CA LEU A 381 16.14 -14.28 11.68
C LEU A 381 16.79 -13.01 11.15
N THR A 382 16.36 -11.85 11.65
CA THR A 382 16.88 -10.54 11.26
C THR A 382 18.26 -10.23 11.86
N GLU A 383 18.66 -10.87 12.96
CA GLU A 383 20.00 -10.73 13.55
C GLU A 383 21.04 -11.57 12.78
N LYS A 384 20.65 -12.75 12.29
CA LYS A 384 21.59 -13.74 11.73
C LYS A 384 21.75 -13.70 10.22
N ASN A 385 20.87 -13.01 9.51
CA ASN A 385 20.80 -13.03 8.06
C ASN A 385 20.69 -11.60 7.51
N THR A 386 21.16 -11.40 6.29
CA THR A 386 20.96 -10.15 5.56
C THR A 386 19.49 -9.95 5.21
N GLU A 387 19.13 -8.71 4.85
CA GLU A 387 17.77 -8.35 4.43
C GLU A 387 17.22 -9.26 3.33
N GLU A 388 18.00 -9.44 2.27
CA GLU A 388 17.63 -10.30 1.14
C GLU A 388 17.41 -11.75 1.57
N GLU A 389 18.31 -12.28 2.41
CA GLU A 389 18.24 -13.66 2.92
C GLU A 389 17.00 -13.88 3.79
N TYR A 390 16.70 -12.99 4.75
CA TYR A 390 15.56 -13.22 5.64
C TYR A 390 14.22 -13.04 4.91
N VAL A 391 14.10 -12.10 3.98
CA VAL A 391 12.85 -11.89 3.23
C VAL A 391 12.52 -13.12 2.38
N SER A 392 13.51 -13.63 1.64
CA SER A 392 13.37 -14.86 0.86
C SER A 392 13.05 -16.06 1.77
N ALA A 393 13.80 -16.25 2.87
CA ALA A 393 13.60 -17.37 3.77
C ALA A 393 12.21 -17.41 4.42
N GLN A 394 11.62 -16.25 4.76
CA GLN A 394 10.25 -16.21 5.31
C GLN A 394 9.20 -16.65 4.31
N ARG A 395 9.28 -16.11 3.09
CA ARG A 395 8.30 -16.39 2.04
C ARG A 395 8.36 -17.85 1.62
N GLU A 396 9.57 -18.38 1.43
CA GLU A 396 9.80 -19.80 1.14
C GLU A 396 9.28 -20.70 2.28
N PHE A 397 9.58 -20.36 3.54
CA PHE A 397 9.13 -21.17 4.66
C PHE A 397 7.60 -21.15 4.84
N PHE A 398 6.96 -20.02 4.53
CA PHE A 398 5.51 -19.96 4.52
C PHE A 398 4.91 -20.84 3.44
N LEU A 399 5.48 -20.80 2.24
CA LEU A 399 5.07 -21.68 1.14
C LEU A 399 5.28 -23.16 1.49
N ASP A 400 6.43 -23.54 2.06
CA ASP A 400 6.70 -24.92 2.50
C ASP A 400 5.67 -25.39 3.56
N CYS A 401 5.34 -24.53 4.53
CA CYS A 401 4.33 -24.79 5.54
C CYS A 401 2.94 -24.95 4.92
N GLU A 402 2.58 -24.03 4.03
CA GLU A 402 1.29 -24.03 3.36
C GLU A 402 1.09 -25.30 2.53
N LEU A 403 2.07 -25.65 1.69
CA LEU A 403 2.03 -26.85 0.85
C LEU A 403 1.92 -28.11 1.69
N SER A 404 2.73 -28.23 2.76
CA SER A 404 2.70 -29.39 3.65
C SER A 404 1.33 -29.58 4.29
N LEU A 405 0.70 -28.50 4.77
CA LEU A 405 -0.61 -28.56 5.42
C LEU A 405 -1.76 -28.75 4.42
N CYS A 406 -1.69 -28.10 3.26
CA CYS A 406 -2.77 -28.16 2.28
C CYS A 406 -2.80 -29.49 1.51
N LEU A 407 -1.63 -30.07 1.24
CA LEU A 407 -1.51 -31.42 0.66
C LEU A 407 -1.60 -32.53 1.72
N LYS A 408 -1.64 -32.18 3.01
CA LYS A 408 -1.61 -33.11 4.14
C LYS A 408 -0.42 -34.07 4.08
N ASP A 409 0.74 -33.57 3.66
CA ASP A 409 1.95 -34.37 3.49
C ASP A 409 2.76 -34.38 4.79
N ALA A 410 2.61 -35.47 5.55
CA ALA A 410 3.35 -35.68 6.80
C ALA A 410 4.87 -35.66 6.60
N LYS A 411 5.36 -36.16 5.46
CA LYS A 411 6.79 -36.23 5.17
C LYS A 411 7.33 -34.83 4.85
N ALA A 412 6.63 -34.07 4.00
CA ALA A 412 7.01 -32.69 3.71
C ALA A 412 7.00 -31.81 4.98
N CYS A 413 6.02 -32.02 5.86
CA CYS A 413 5.95 -31.34 7.16
C CYS A 413 7.18 -31.62 8.04
N GLU A 414 7.62 -32.88 8.15
CA GLU A 414 8.82 -33.24 8.93
C GLU A 414 10.11 -32.72 8.29
N GLU A 415 10.22 -32.79 6.96
CA GLU A 415 11.35 -32.23 6.21
C GLU A 415 11.45 -30.72 6.42
N MET A 416 10.33 -30.00 6.32
CA MET A 416 10.24 -28.58 6.61
C MET A 416 10.70 -28.25 8.04
N LYS A 417 10.21 -28.96 9.07
CA LYS A 417 10.61 -28.74 10.48
C LYS A 417 12.10 -28.97 10.70
N LYS A 418 12.71 -29.90 9.96
CA LYS A 418 14.14 -30.22 10.05
C LYS A 418 15.02 -29.21 9.30
N ASP A 419 14.60 -28.82 8.11
CA ASP A 419 15.39 -27.97 7.22
C ASP A 419 15.42 -26.53 7.67
N MET A 420 14.31 -26.03 8.22
CA MET A 420 14.18 -24.61 8.52
C MET A 420 15.22 -24.09 9.55
N PRO A 421 15.48 -24.77 10.68
CA PRO A 421 16.52 -24.32 11.61
C PRO A 421 17.94 -24.38 11.01
N ILE A 422 18.15 -25.28 10.04
CA ILE A 422 19.44 -25.41 9.33
C ILE A 422 19.62 -24.24 8.37
N ARG A 423 18.61 -23.93 7.56
CA ARG A 423 18.63 -22.84 6.57
C ARG A 423 18.73 -21.46 7.24
N THR A 424 17.87 -21.21 8.23
CA THR A 424 17.75 -19.90 8.89
C THR A 424 18.72 -19.68 10.04
N LYS A 425 19.33 -20.77 10.56
CA LYS A 425 20.11 -20.80 11.81
C LYS A 425 19.30 -20.32 13.03
N CYS A 426 17.97 -20.41 12.97
CA CYS A 426 17.06 -19.94 14.01
C CYS A 426 16.16 -21.06 14.54
N PRO A 427 15.62 -20.94 15.76
CA PRO A 427 14.62 -21.89 16.24
C PRO A 427 13.36 -21.83 15.38
N LEU A 428 12.59 -22.93 15.35
CA LEU A 428 11.27 -22.94 14.73
C LEU A 428 10.34 -21.95 15.46
N PRO A 429 9.38 -21.31 14.74
CA PRO A 429 8.25 -20.67 15.39
C PRO A 429 7.50 -21.68 16.25
N LYS A 430 7.05 -21.27 17.45
CA LYS A 430 6.49 -22.18 18.44
C LYS A 430 5.33 -23.03 17.91
N LYS A 431 4.44 -22.42 17.09
CA LYS A 431 3.30 -23.16 16.51
C LYS A 431 3.73 -24.20 15.48
N ILE A 432 4.84 -23.98 14.78
CA ILE A 432 5.40 -24.96 13.84
C ILE A 432 6.12 -26.08 14.60
N GLU A 433 6.81 -25.74 15.69
CA GLU A 433 7.43 -26.73 16.58
C GLU A 433 6.38 -27.69 17.15
N GLU A 434 5.25 -27.16 17.62
CA GLU A 434 4.11 -27.88 18.19
C GLU A 434 3.26 -28.64 17.15
N LEU A 435 3.51 -28.44 15.85
CA LEU A 435 2.77 -29.09 14.79
C LEU A 435 3.05 -30.60 14.77
N ASP A 436 1.99 -31.41 14.93
CA ASP A 436 2.04 -32.87 14.81
C ASP A 436 1.89 -33.28 13.33
N CYS A 437 3.03 -33.46 12.64
CA CYS A 437 3.04 -33.88 11.25
C CYS A 437 2.45 -35.27 11.04
N SER A 438 2.48 -36.15 12.06
CA SER A 438 1.94 -37.51 11.94
C SER A 438 0.41 -37.53 11.80
N SER A 439 -0.26 -36.49 12.29
CA SER A 439 -1.72 -36.32 12.18
C SER A 439 -2.22 -35.91 10.79
N LEU A 440 -1.30 -35.59 9.86
CA LEU A 440 -1.65 -35.19 8.50
C LEU A 440 -1.95 -36.39 7.58
N GLY A 441 -1.43 -37.59 7.91
CA GLY A 441 -1.45 -38.79 7.05
C GLY A 441 -2.57 -39.78 7.30
#